data_AF-A0A2V8IIT6-F1
#
_entry.id   AF-A0A2V8IIT6-F1
#
_cell.length_a   1.000
_cell.length_b   1.000
_cell.length_c   1.000
_cell.angle_alpha   90.00
_cell.angle_beta   90.00
_cell.angle_gamma   90.00
#
_symmetry.space_group_name_H-M   'P 1'
#
loop_
_entity.id
_entity.type
_entity.pdbx_description
1 polymer ?
#
loop_
_entity_poly.entity_id
_entity_poly.type
_entity_poly.pdbx_seq_one_letter_code
_entity_poly.pdbx_strand_id
1 'polypeptide(L)'
;MVSLFLDLRKVIPLTNVFTLVWYSVTNGAALRLRTGQRLASPIVSWCGLAGCGLMFAWQPLWAVATGAGALLSLAAGRALWIRRQPSPA
;
A
#
# COMPACT_ATOMS: atom_id res chain seq x y z
N MET A 1 -4.93 26.48 12.59
CA MET A 1 -4.94 26.08 14.01
C MET A 1 -5.03 24.56 14.25
N VAL A 2 -4.83 23.70 13.21
CA VAL A 2 -4.76 22.22 13.35
C VAL A 2 -3.32 21.70 13.30
N SER A 3 -2.38 22.48 12.75
CA SER A 3 -0.98 22.09 12.56
C SER A 3 -0.18 21.91 13.87
N LEU A 4 -0.73 22.30 15.02
CA LEU A 4 -0.10 22.15 16.33
C LEU A 4 -0.52 20.87 17.08
N PHE A 5 -1.68 20.27 16.74
CA PHE A 5 -2.27 19.18 17.53
C PHE A 5 -1.92 17.78 17.02
N LEU A 6 -1.63 17.65 15.73
CA LEU A 6 -1.08 16.43 15.16
C LEU A 6 0.33 16.75 14.72
N ASP A 7 1.28 16.26 15.49
CA ASP A 7 2.72 16.30 15.22
C ASP A 7 2.93 15.71 13.82
N LEU A 8 2.88 16.56 12.79
CA LEU A 8 2.79 16.15 11.38
C LEU A 8 3.98 15.27 11.00
N ARG A 9 5.11 15.52 11.66
CA ARG A 9 6.34 14.73 11.61
C ARG A 9 6.13 13.26 12.00
N LYS A 10 5.20 12.95 12.90
CA LYS A 10 4.84 11.58 13.28
C LYS A 10 3.85 10.95 12.29
N VAL A 11 2.99 11.73 11.66
CA VAL A 11 2.00 11.21 10.70
C VAL A 11 2.65 10.92 9.32
N ILE A 12 3.66 11.70 8.93
CA ILE A 12 4.36 11.57 7.65
C ILE A 12 4.89 10.14 7.38
N PRO A 13 5.63 9.50 8.31
CA PRO A 13 6.11 8.13 8.11
C PRO A 13 4.96 7.13 7.89
N LEU A 14 3.85 7.30 8.62
CA LEU A 14 2.69 6.43 8.50
C LEU A 14 2.03 6.60 7.13
N THR A 15 1.79 7.83 6.69
CA THR A 15 1.24 8.11 5.35
C THR A 15 2.15 7.56 4.26
N ASN A 16 3.47 7.71 4.41
CA ASN A 16 4.44 7.20 3.45
C ASN A 16 4.36 5.67 3.30
N VAL A 17 4.16 4.93 4.39
CA VAL A 17 3.92 3.47 4.36
C VAL A 17 2.70 3.13 3.51
N PHE A 18 1.57 3.82 3.70
CA PHE A 18 0.37 3.60 2.88
C PHE A 18 0.62 3.92 1.40
N THR A 19 1.31 5.02 1.12
CA THR A 19 1.68 5.41 -0.25
C THR A 19 2.59 4.38 -0.91
N LEU A 20 3.59 3.87 -0.19
CA LEU A 20 4.49 2.82 -0.68
C LEU A 20 3.75 1.51 -0.96
N VAL A 21 2.81 1.11 -0.09
CA VAL A 21 1.96 -0.06 -0.34
C VAL A 21 1.14 0.15 -1.61
N TRP A 22 0.52 1.32 -1.76
CA TRP A 22 -0.25 1.66 -2.95
C TRP A 22 0.62 1.53 -4.22
N TYR A 23 1.78 2.18 -4.26
CA TYR A 23 2.69 2.11 -5.41
C TYR A 23 3.18 0.69 -5.68
N SER A 24 3.43 -0.11 -4.64
CA SER A 24 3.83 -1.51 -4.80
C SER A 24 2.72 -2.33 -5.48
N VAL A 25 1.48 -2.15 -5.04
CA VAL A 25 0.31 -2.81 -5.65
C VAL A 25 0.10 -2.34 -7.09
N THR A 26 0.20 -1.03 -7.36
CA THR A 26 0.04 -0.48 -8.71
C THR A 26 1.12 -0.99 -9.67
N ASN A 27 2.39 -1.02 -9.26
CA ASN A 27 3.47 -1.56 -10.07
C ASN A 27 3.31 -3.08 -10.28
N GLY A 28 2.89 -3.82 -9.26
CA GLY A 28 2.57 -5.23 -9.38
C GLY A 28 1.39 -5.51 -10.32
N ALA A 29 0.36 -4.66 -10.30
CA ALA A 29 -0.76 -4.75 -11.23
C ALA A 29 -0.33 -4.43 -12.67
N ALA A 30 0.51 -3.42 -12.87
CA ALA A 30 1.07 -3.07 -14.18
C ALA A 30 1.86 -4.23 -14.81
N LEU A 31 2.58 -5.02 -14.00
CA LEU A 31 3.25 -6.24 -14.48
C LEU A 31 2.28 -7.32 -14.96
N ARG A 32 1.04 -7.36 -14.44
CA ARG A 32 0.02 -8.34 -14.86
C ARG A 32 -0.74 -7.93 -16.12
N LEU A 33 -0.61 -6.70 -16.61
CA LEU A 33 -1.24 -6.26 -17.85
C LEU A 33 -0.60 -6.93 -19.08
N ARG A 34 -1.43 -7.31 -20.06
CA ARG A 34 -0.98 -7.82 -21.37
C ARG A 34 -0.20 -6.75 -22.13
N THR A 35 0.77 -7.17 -22.94
CA THR A 35 1.68 -6.31 -23.70
C THR A 35 0.98 -5.22 -24.52
N GLY A 36 -0.23 -5.48 -25.04
CA GLY A 36 -1.02 -4.49 -25.79
C GLY A 36 -1.73 -3.42 -24.94
N GLN A 37 -1.74 -3.53 -23.61
CA GLN A 37 -2.30 -2.52 -22.70
C GLN A 37 -1.25 -1.92 -21.76
N ARG A 38 0.02 -2.28 -21.94
CA ARG A 38 1.12 -1.71 -21.16
C ARG A 38 1.49 -0.34 -21.73
N LEU A 39 1.33 0.70 -20.92
CA LEU A 39 1.79 2.06 -21.26
C LEU A 39 3.32 2.22 -21.17
N ALA A 40 3.98 1.36 -20.39
CA ALA A 40 5.43 1.41 -20.16
C ALA A 40 6.04 0.00 -20.19
N SER A 41 7.36 -0.06 -20.44
CA SER A 41 8.12 -1.30 -20.37
C SER A 41 7.98 -1.95 -18.97
N PRO A 42 7.84 -3.29 -18.88
CA PRO A 42 7.76 -4.00 -17.60
C PRO A 42 8.97 -3.75 -16.69
N ILE A 43 10.11 -3.34 -17.26
CA ILE A 43 11.32 -2.96 -16.51
C ILE A 43 11.03 -1.78 -15.58
N VAL A 44 10.23 -0.80 -16.03
CA VAL A 44 9.89 0.38 -15.23
C VAL A 44 9.13 -0.03 -13.97
N SER A 45 8.18 -0.96 -14.09
CA SER A 45 7.42 -1.48 -12.96
C SER A 45 8.27 -2.34 -12.01
N TRP A 46 9.23 -3.11 -12.53
CA TRP A 46 10.21 -3.81 -11.71
C TRP A 46 11.13 -2.86 -10.93
N CYS A 47 11.63 -1.80 -11.57
CA CYS A 47 12.40 -0.75 -10.90
C CYS A 47 11.55 -0.04 -9.84
N GLY A 48 10.27 0.24 -10.12
CA GLY A 48 9.34 0.83 -9.15
C GLY A 48 9.12 -0.06 -7.92
N LEU A 49 8.98 -1.37 -8.11
CA LEU A 49 8.88 -2.34 -7.00
C LEU A 49 10.15 -2.40 -6.17
N ALA A 50 11.32 -2.44 -6.82
CA ALA A 50 12.60 -2.42 -6.12
C ALA A 50 12.79 -1.12 -5.30
N GLY A 51 12.42 0.02 -5.87
CA GLY A 51 12.43 1.31 -5.18
C GLY A 51 11.49 1.35 -3.98
N CYS A 52 10.28 0.79 -4.10
CA CYS A 52 9.35 0.67 -2.97
C CYS A 52 9.95 -0.19 -1.85
N GLY A 53 10.54 -1.34 -2.18
CA GLY A 53 11.19 -2.23 -1.22
C GLY A 53 12.34 -1.54 -0.46
N LEU A 54 13.17 -0.78 -1.18
CA LEU A 54 14.26 0.00 -0.59
C LEU A 54 13.73 1.09 0.36
N MET A 55 12.68 1.82 -0.05
CA MET A 55 12.08 2.85 0.79
C MET A 55 11.40 2.25 2.04
N PHE A 56 10.78 1.06 1.94
CA PHE A 56 10.27 0.36 3.11
C PHE A 56 11.38 0.03 4.11
N ALA A 57 12.52 -0.44 3.65
CA ALA A 57 13.67 -0.73 4.51
C ALA A 57 14.24 0.54 5.18
N TRP A 58 14.07 1.70 4.56
CA TRP A 58 14.45 2.99 5.14
C TRP A 58 13.44 3.50 6.19
N GLN A 59 12.18 3.07 6.14
CA GLN A 59 11.16 3.59 7.05
C GLN A 59 11.33 3.11 8.49
N PRO A 60 10.94 3.93 9.49
CA PRO A 60 10.99 3.52 10.88
C PRO A 60 10.05 2.34 11.13
N LEU A 61 10.57 1.33 11.84
CA LEU A 61 9.88 0.04 12.02
C LEU A 61 8.48 0.18 12.64
N TRP A 62 8.29 1.12 13.55
CA TRP A 62 6.99 1.37 14.17
C TRP A 62 5.94 1.85 13.16
N ALA A 63 6.32 2.65 12.16
CA ALA A 63 5.40 3.14 11.13
C ALA A 63 5.03 2.01 10.17
N VAL A 64 6.00 1.17 9.80
CA VAL A 64 5.77 -0.02 8.98
C VAL A 64 4.84 -1.00 9.70
N ALA A 65 5.09 -1.28 10.99
CA ALA A 65 4.27 -2.20 11.78
C ALA A 65 2.84 -1.69 11.97
N THR A 66 2.66 -0.40 12.29
CA THR A 66 1.33 0.20 12.46
C THR A 66 0.56 0.26 11.14
N GLY A 67 1.20 0.68 10.05
CA GLY A 67 0.58 0.68 8.72
C GLY A 67 0.22 -0.72 8.23
N ALA A 68 1.11 -1.71 8.41
CA ALA A 68 0.83 -3.11 8.09
C ALA A 68 -0.34 -3.65 8.92
N GLY A 69 -0.36 -3.39 10.23
CA GLY A 69 -1.46 -3.78 11.11
C GLY A 69 -2.80 -3.17 10.69
N ALA A 70 -2.83 -1.90 10.31
CA ALA A 70 -4.02 -1.22 9.82
C ALA A 70 -4.52 -1.81 8.49
N LEU A 71 -3.61 -2.11 7.56
CA LEU A 71 -3.98 -2.72 6.27
C LEU A 71 -4.48 -4.15 6.43
N LEU A 72 -3.83 -4.95 7.28
CA LEU A 72 -4.24 -6.31 7.56
C LEU A 72 -5.60 -6.37 8.27
N SER A 73 -5.86 -5.47 9.22
CA SER A 73 -7.17 -5.40 9.88
C SER A 73 -8.28 -5.00 8.92
N LEU A 74 -8.03 -4.04 8.02
CA LEU A 74 -8.96 -3.68 6.95
C LEU A 74 -9.20 -4.85 5.99
N ALA A 75 -8.15 -5.55 5.56
CA ALA A 75 -8.26 -6.71 4.69
C ALA A 75 -9.03 -7.87 5.36
N ALA A 76 -8.74 -8.14 6.63
CA ALA A 76 -9.43 -9.14 7.43
C ALA A 76 -10.91 -8.77 7.63
N GLY A 77 -11.19 -7.51 7.97
CA GLY A 77 -12.55 -6.98 8.10
C GLY A 77 -13.34 -7.13 6.81
N ARG A 78 -12.73 -6.78 5.67
CA ARG A 78 -13.33 -6.97 4.33
C ARG A 78 -13.57 -8.45 4.03
N ALA A 79 -12.61 -9.33 4.33
CA ALA A 79 -12.76 -10.77 4.10
C ALA A 79 -13.88 -11.38 4.95
N LEU A 80 -13.96 -11.00 6.23
CA LEU A 80 -15.03 -11.39 7.14
C LEU A 80 -16.39 -10.86 6.68
N TRP A 81 -16.44 -9.62 6.20
CA TRP A 81 -17.65 -9.03 5.64
C TRP A 81 -18.15 -9.79 4.42
N ILE A 82 -17.28 -10.08 3.44
CA ILE A 82 -17.64 -10.85 2.23
C ILE A 82 -18.14 -12.24 2.63
N ARG A 83 -17.50 -12.92 3.59
CA ARG A 83 -17.94 -14.23 4.08
C ARG A 83 -19.29 -14.19 4.81
N ARG A 84 -19.65 -13.04 5.38
CA ARG A 84 -20.93 -12.83 6.08
C ARG A 84 -22.04 -12.30 5.18
N GLN A 85 -21.75 -11.94 3.93
CA GLN A 85 -22.81 -11.61 2.97
C GLN A 85 -23.59 -12.90 2.70
N PRO A 86 -24.89 -12.95 3.02
CA PRO A 86 -25.74 -14.06 2.63
C PRO A 86 -25.76 -14.11 1.10
N SER A 87 -25.55 -15.29 0.50
CA SER A 87 -25.77 -15.46 -0.94
C SER A 87 -27.16 -14.93 -1.29
N PRO A 88 -27.31 -14.07 -2.31
CA PRO A 88 -28.62 -13.74 -2.83
C PRO A 88 -29.25 -15.05 -3.32
N ALA A 89 -30.29 -15.50 -2.63
CA ALA A 89 -31.13 -16.63 -3.01
C ALA A 89 -32.01 -16.26 -4.20
#